data_AF-A0A955Q4P7-F1
#
_entry.id   AF-A0A955Q4P7-F1
#
_cell.length_a   1.000
_cell.length_b   1.000
_cell.length_c   1.000
_cell.angle_alpha   90.00
_cell.angle_beta   90.00
_cell.angle_gamma   90.00
#
_symmetry.space_group_name_H-M   'P 1'
#
loop_
_entity.id
_entity.type
_entity.pdbx_description
1 polymer ?
#
loop_
_entity_poly.entity_id
_entity_poly.type
_entity_poly.pdbx_seq_one_letter_code
_entity_poly.pdbx_strand_id
1 'polypeptide(L)'
;EVVELAARVPAEMKIAQGGKGILKEVARRVIPAEVIDRPKGYFPVPALKYLRGPYLGMVKEVLLSQTSQNREIFQRDYIDELLKNPDDHLTPLRGSKLWQLGLLELWLQSHGI
;
A
#
# COMPACT_ATOMS: atom_id res chain seq x y z
N GLU A 1 -20.06 -18.79 -0.01
CA GLU A 1 -19.49 -20.00 0.64
C GLU A 1 -18.38 -19.74 1.67
N VAL A 2 -17.12 -19.45 1.30
CA VAL A 2 -16.01 -19.29 2.28
C VAL A 2 -16.25 -18.16 3.30
N VAL A 3 -16.73 -17.00 2.81
CA VAL A 3 -17.03 -15.84 3.66
C VAL A 3 -18.15 -16.16 4.66
N GLU A 4 -19.20 -16.83 4.21
CA GLU A 4 -20.31 -17.23 5.09
C GLU A 4 -19.87 -18.24 6.14
N LEU A 5 -19.02 -19.20 5.78
CA LEU A 5 -18.44 -20.14 6.75
C LEU A 5 -17.60 -19.38 7.79
N ALA A 6 -16.71 -18.49 7.36
CA ALA A 6 -15.88 -17.68 8.25
C ALA A 6 -16.72 -16.77 9.18
N ALA A 7 -17.87 -16.28 8.70
CA ALA A 7 -18.79 -15.48 9.48
C ALA A 7 -19.46 -16.29 10.60
N ARG A 8 -19.76 -17.58 10.36
CA ARG A 8 -20.37 -18.49 11.36
C ARG A 8 -19.38 -19.01 12.41
N VAL A 9 -18.08 -18.88 12.20
CA VAL A 9 -17.07 -19.31 13.17
C VAL A 9 -17.11 -18.41 14.42
N PRO A 10 -17.09 -18.99 15.64
CA PRO A 10 -17.02 -18.24 16.90
C PRO A 10 -15.88 -17.21 16.93
N ALA A 11 -16.13 -16.06 17.54
CA ALA A 11 -15.18 -14.95 17.56
C ALA A 11 -13.87 -15.33 18.28
N GLU A 12 -13.98 -16.07 19.38
CA GLU A 12 -12.86 -16.51 20.22
C GLU A 12 -11.85 -17.33 19.40
N MET A 13 -12.34 -18.19 18.51
CA MET A 13 -11.50 -19.00 17.62
C MET A 13 -10.77 -18.18 16.56
N LYS A 14 -11.35 -17.05 16.12
CA LYS A 14 -10.74 -16.15 15.14
C LYS A 14 -9.64 -15.29 15.76
N ILE A 15 -9.82 -14.86 17.01
CA ILE A 15 -8.88 -13.95 17.70
C ILE A 15 -7.83 -14.68 18.55
N ALA A 16 -8.00 -15.98 18.80
CA ALA A 16 -7.00 -16.80 19.46
C ALA A 16 -5.63 -16.69 18.78
N GLN A 17 -4.56 -16.90 19.57
CA GLN A 17 -3.16 -16.84 19.10
C GLN A 17 -2.77 -15.50 18.46
N GLY A 18 -3.28 -14.40 19.01
CA GLY A 18 -3.03 -13.04 18.49
C GLY A 18 -3.70 -12.78 17.13
N GLY A 19 -4.74 -13.55 16.79
CA GLY A 19 -5.48 -13.44 15.54
C GLY A 19 -5.21 -14.57 14.55
N LYS A 20 -6.24 -14.86 13.74
CA LYS A 20 -6.28 -15.96 12.76
C LYS A 20 -6.13 -17.36 13.38
N GLY A 21 -6.50 -17.55 14.65
CA GLY A 21 -6.26 -18.80 15.40
C GLY A 21 -6.69 -20.08 14.69
N ILE A 22 -7.99 -20.23 14.42
CA ILE A 22 -8.53 -21.39 13.69
C ILE A 22 -7.90 -21.59 12.31
N LEU A 23 -7.58 -20.48 11.62
CA LEU A 23 -6.94 -20.55 10.31
C LEU A 23 -5.50 -21.06 10.42
N LYS A 24 -4.76 -20.64 11.45
CA LYS A 24 -3.41 -21.16 11.74
C LYS A 24 -3.46 -22.65 12.07
N GLU A 25 -4.40 -23.09 12.91
CA GLU A 25 -4.57 -24.51 13.27
C GLU A 25 -4.82 -25.40 12.05
N VAL A 26 -5.74 -24.99 11.18
CA VAL A 26 -6.02 -25.74 9.95
C VAL A 26 -4.83 -25.68 8.99
N ALA A 27 -4.18 -24.51 8.86
CA ALA A 27 -3.05 -24.34 7.94
C ALA A 27 -1.81 -25.17 8.31
N ARG A 28 -1.51 -25.34 9.61
CA ARG A 28 -0.39 -26.19 10.07
C ARG A 28 -0.56 -27.67 9.69
N ARG A 29 -1.77 -28.10 9.35
CA ARG A 29 -2.03 -29.48 8.87
C ARG A 29 -1.63 -29.69 7.41
N VAL A 30 -1.43 -28.62 6.65
CA VAL A 30 -1.21 -28.67 5.18
C VAL A 30 0.07 -27.96 4.74
N ILE A 31 0.61 -27.06 5.55
CA ILE A 31 1.82 -26.27 5.29
C ILE A 31 2.75 -26.37 6.52
N PRO A 32 4.09 -26.40 6.36
CA PRO A 32 5.03 -26.41 7.49
C PRO A 32 4.72 -25.32 8.52
N ALA A 33 4.74 -25.69 9.81
CA ALA A 33 4.39 -24.78 10.91
C ALA A 33 5.25 -23.52 10.93
N GLU A 34 6.54 -23.64 10.60
CA GLU A 34 7.48 -22.52 10.44
C GLU A 34 7.01 -21.42 9.47
N VAL A 35 6.27 -21.78 8.42
CA VAL A 35 5.69 -20.80 7.47
C VAL A 35 4.51 -20.07 8.09
N ILE A 36 3.71 -20.75 8.91
CA ILE A 36 2.51 -20.22 9.56
C ILE A 36 2.89 -19.32 10.75
N ASP A 37 3.88 -19.75 11.53
CA ASP A 37 4.28 -19.14 12.78
C ASP A 37 5.38 -18.07 12.62
N ARG A 38 5.83 -17.82 11.39
CA ARG A 38 6.76 -16.72 11.11
C ARG A 38 6.20 -15.37 11.59
N PRO A 39 7.06 -14.46 12.10
CA PRO A 39 6.66 -13.11 12.45
C PRO A 39 5.95 -12.41 11.27
N LYS A 40 5.01 -11.52 11.59
CA LYS A 40 4.27 -10.75 10.57
C LYS A 40 5.26 -9.91 9.75
N GLY A 41 5.51 -10.36 8.52
CA GLY A 41 6.27 -9.62 7.54
C GLY A 41 5.42 -8.53 6.90
N TYR A 42 6.04 -7.40 6.57
CA TYR A 42 5.46 -6.46 5.61
C TYR A 42 5.50 -7.10 4.21
N PHE A 43 4.57 -6.71 3.35
CA PHE A 43 4.62 -7.08 1.94
C PHE A 43 5.38 -5.99 1.19
N PRO A 44 6.68 -6.14 0.86
CA PRO A 44 7.38 -5.14 0.08
C PRO A 44 6.72 -5.02 -1.27
N VAL A 45 6.43 -3.78 -1.69
CA VAL A 45 6.13 -3.46 -3.09
C VAL A 45 7.25 -2.55 -3.59
N PRO A 46 8.42 -3.11 -3.99
CA PRO A 46 9.61 -2.32 -4.29
C PRO A 46 9.38 -1.26 -5.36
N ALA A 47 8.51 -1.57 -6.33
CA ALA A 47 8.11 -0.65 -7.40
C ALA A 47 7.50 0.67 -6.90
N LEU A 48 6.84 0.65 -5.73
CA LEU A 48 6.22 1.84 -5.12
C LEU A 48 7.17 2.60 -4.18
N LYS A 49 8.30 1.98 -3.82
CA LYS A 49 9.36 2.62 -3.04
C LYS A 49 10.36 3.34 -3.95
N TYR A 50 10.74 2.71 -5.06
CA TYR A 50 11.65 3.26 -6.05
C TYR A 50 10.90 3.38 -7.37
N LEU A 51 10.22 4.50 -7.55
CA LEU A 51 9.38 4.72 -8.74
C LEU A 51 10.26 4.77 -9.99
N ARG A 52 9.98 3.88 -10.94
CA ARG A 52 10.71 3.75 -12.20
C ARG A 52 9.76 3.41 -13.34
N GLY A 53 10.22 3.69 -14.56
CA GLY A 53 9.53 3.35 -15.80
C GLY A 53 8.05 3.77 -15.77
N PRO A 54 7.10 2.86 -16.03
CA PRO A 54 5.69 3.20 -16.16
C PRO A 54 5.08 3.78 -14.88
N TYR A 55 5.53 3.35 -13.69
CA TYR A 55 4.98 3.87 -12.43
C TYR A 55 5.40 5.31 -12.17
N LEU A 56 6.64 5.67 -12.47
CA LEU A 56 7.09 7.06 -12.40
C LEU A 56 6.38 7.92 -13.45
N GLY A 57 6.17 7.37 -14.65
CA GLY A 57 5.41 8.03 -15.71
C GLY A 57 3.99 8.36 -15.28
N MET A 58 3.27 7.37 -14.74
CA MET A 58 1.91 7.53 -14.21
C MET A 58 1.84 8.60 -13.10
N VAL A 59 2.76 8.56 -12.13
CA VAL A 59 2.77 9.55 -11.04
C VAL A 59 3.07 10.95 -11.57
N LYS A 60 3.97 11.09 -12.54
CA LYS A 60 4.24 12.38 -13.21
C LYS A 60 2.99 12.89 -13.93
N GLU A 61 2.35 12.06 -14.73
CA GLU A 61 1.17 12.44 -15.49
C GLU A 61 0.07 12.99 -14.57
N VAL A 62 -0.20 12.27 -13.49
CA VAL A 62 -1.24 12.63 -12.52
C VAL A 62 -0.90 13.94 -11.80
N LEU A 63 0.30 14.03 -11.20
CA LEU A 63 0.68 15.20 -10.39
C LEU A 63 0.85 16.47 -11.23
N LEU A 64 1.26 16.33 -12.50
CA LEU A 64 1.49 17.45 -13.40
C LEU A 64 0.27 17.78 -14.28
N SER A 65 -0.82 17.03 -14.16
CA SER A 65 -2.06 17.29 -14.89
C SER A 65 -2.67 18.65 -14.56
N GLN A 66 -3.48 19.19 -15.48
CA GLN A 66 -4.22 20.44 -15.23
C GLN A 66 -5.19 20.31 -14.05
N THR A 67 -5.82 19.14 -13.88
CA THR A 67 -6.71 18.84 -12.76
C THR A 67 -6.00 18.99 -11.42
N SER A 68 -4.79 18.43 -11.30
CA SER A 68 -3.94 18.56 -10.11
C SER A 68 -3.54 20.03 -9.86
N GLN A 69 -3.14 20.74 -10.91
CA GLN A 69 -2.70 22.13 -10.81
C GLN A 69 -3.84 23.06 -10.35
N ASN A 70 -5.03 22.90 -10.91
CA ASN A 70 -6.21 23.70 -10.56
C ASN A 70 -6.67 23.49 -9.11
N ARG A 71 -6.25 22.39 -8.48
CA ARG A 71 -6.61 22.07 -7.10
C ARG A 71 -5.82 22.88 -6.07
N GLU A 72 -4.62 23.33 -6.43
CA GLU A 72 -3.76 24.18 -5.59
C GLU A 72 -3.40 23.59 -4.20
N ILE A 73 -3.48 22.26 -4.02
CA ILE A 73 -3.09 21.59 -2.76
C ILE A 73 -1.62 21.14 -2.74
N PHE A 74 -0.95 21.13 -3.89
CA PHE A 74 0.46 20.76 -4.00
C PHE A 74 1.31 21.98 -4.29
N GLN A 75 2.41 22.12 -3.55
CA GLN A 75 3.42 23.12 -3.86
C GLN A 75 4.22 22.66 -5.07
N ARG A 76 4.11 23.41 -6.17
CA ARG A 76 4.69 23.02 -7.46
C ARG A 76 6.20 22.78 -7.38
N ASP A 77 6.92 23.71 -6.75
CA ASP A 77 8.37 23.63 -6.59
C ASP A 77 8.80 22.36 -5.83
N TYR A 78 8.01 21.96 -4.82
CA TYR A 78 8.28 20.74 -4.07
C TYR A 78 8.02 19.48 -4.91
N ILE A 79 6.96 19.46 -5.72
CA ILE A 79 6.71 18.34 -6.65
C ILE A 79 7.86 18.21 -7.64
N ASP A 80 8.32 19.32 -8.22
CA ASP A 80 9.43 19.31 -9.17
C ASP A 80 10.75 18.84 -8.50
N GLU A 81 11.01 19.21 -7.25
CA GLU A 81 12.13 18.68 -6.44
C GLU A 81 12.03 17.15 -6.29
N LEU A 82 10.87 16.65 -5.85
CA LEU A 82 10.63 15.22 -5.66
C LEU A 82 10.77 14.42 -6.97
N LEU A 83 10.37 15.00 -8.10
CA LEU A 83 10.46 14.37 -9.41
C LEU A 83 11.88 14.33 -9.98
N LYS A 84 12.73 15.27 -9.57
CA LYS A 84 14.12 15.35 -10.02
C LYS A 84 14.95 14.21 -9.45
N ASN A 85 14.81 13.93 -8.15
CA ASN A 85 15.52 12.83 -7.47
C ASN A 85 14.57 11.98 -6.60
N PRO A 86 13.68 11.17 -7.20
CA PRO A 86 12.62 10.45 -6.46
C PRO A 86 13.08 9.54 -5.32
N ASP A 87 14.30 9.04 -5.40
CA ASP A 87 14.86 8.08 -4.43
C ASP A 87 15.38 8.74 -3.16
N ASP A 88 15.73 10.02 -3.23
CA ASP A 88 16.30 10.77 -2.12
C ASP A 88 15.23 11.22 -1.12
N HIS A 89 13.96 11.09 -1.51
CA HIS A 89 12.82 11.59 -0.77
C HIS A 89 11.92 10.47 -0.23
N LEU A 90 12.47 9.70 0.71
CA LEU A 90 11.73 8.68 1.43
C LEU A 90 11.10 9.24 2.73
N THR A 91 10.00 8.62 3.15
CA THR A 91 9.42 8.83 4.49
C THR A 91 10.29 8.17 5.56
N PRO A 92 10.09 8.45 6.87
CA PRO A 92 10.80 7.76 7.95
C PRO A 92 10.63 6.24 7.91
N LEU A 93 9.49 5.75 7.41
CA LEU A 93 9.21 4.31 7.21
C LEU A 93 9.77 3.78 5.87
N ARG A 94 10.62 4.55 5.21
CA ARG A 94 11.29 4.22 3.94
C ARG A 94 10.33 3.98 2.76
N GLY A 95 9.17 4.65 2.74
CA GLY A 95 8.26 4.68 1.58
C GLY A 95 8.54 5.90 0.69
N SER A 96 8.19 5.84 -0.60
CA SER A 96 8.35 7.00 -1.50
C SER A 96 7.36 8.11 -1.14
N LYS A 97 7.84 9.32 -0.86
CA LYS A 97 6.95 10.49 -0.69
C LYS A 97 6.17 10.78 -1.98
N LEU A 98 6.87 10.67 -3.12
CA LEU A 98 6.29 10.90 -4.44
C LEU A 98 5.13 9.93 -4.74
N TRP A 99 5.24 8.66 -4.33
CA TRP A 99 4.12 7.72 -4.43
C TRP A 99 2.91 8.13 -3.58
N GLN A 100 3.12 8.64 -2.36
CA GLN A 100 2.00 9.06 -1.51
C GLN A 100 1.21 10.21 -2.14
N LEU A 101 1.92 11.20 -2.70
CA LEU A 101 1.30 12.33 -3.38
C LEU A 101 0.58 11.89 -4.67
N GLY A 102 1.24 11.07 -5.48
CA GLY A 102 0.63 10.53 -6.70
C GLY A 102 -0.61 9.69 -6.42
N LEU A 103 -0.60 8.88 -5.35
CA LEU A 103 -1.74 8.08 -4.93
C LEU A 103 -2.92 8.95 -4.46
N LEU A 104 -2.63 10.00 -3.68
CA LEU A 104 -3.66 10.96 -3.25
C LEU A 104 -4.33 11.61 -4.47
N GLU A 105 -3.55 12.14 -5.40
CA GLU A 105 -4.11 12.80 -6.58
C GLU A 105 -4.84 11.81 -7.51
N LEU A 106 -4.32 10.59 -7.69
CA LEU A 106 -5.03 9.52 -8.39
C LEU A 106 -6.42 9.26 -7.77
N TRP A 107 -6.50 9.24 -6.44
CA TRP A 107 -7.75 9.04 -5.72
C TRP A 107 -8.71 10.24 -5.91
N LEU A 108 -8.20 11.47 -5.84
CA LEU A 108 -9.00 12.67 -6.04
C LEU A 108 -9.61 12.70 -7.44
N GLN A 109 -8.80 12.44 -8.47
CA GLN A 109 -9.27 12.38 -9.85
C GLN A 109 -10.28 11.25 -10.09
N SER A 110 -10.05 10.07 -9.53
CA SER A 110 -10.95 8.93 -9.71
C SER A 110 -12.34 9.13 -9.08
N HIS A 111 -12.45 10.03 -8.10
CA HIS A 111 -13.71 10.38 -7.44
C HIS A 111 -14.29 11.73 -7.92
N GLY A 112 -13.65 12.38 -8.90
CA GLY A 112 -14.11 13.67 -9.43
C GLY A 112 -14.16 14.79 -8.38
N ILE A 113 -13.33 14.68 -7.34
CA ILE A 113 -13.13 15.73 -6.33
C ILE A 113 -12.27 16.81 -6.93
#